data_AF-A0A1I7B673-F1
#
_entry.id   AF-A0A1I7B673-F1
#
_cell.length_a   1.000
_cell.length_b   1.000
_cell.length_c   1.000
_cell.angle_alpha   90.00
_cell.angle_beta   90.00
_cell.angle_gamma   90.00
#
_symmetry.space_group_name_H-M   'P 1'
#
loop_
_entity.id
_entity.type
_entity.pdbx_description
1 polymer ?
#
loop_
_entity_poly.entity_id
_entity_poly.type
_entity_poly.pdbx_seq_one_letter_code
_entity_poly.pdbx_strand_id
1 'polypeptide(L)' 'MTVPIRLLDERRFDPPRDVEVHNDGRWWSGHQTAWRLCDDGFGWRAAVTWRQLHDYGWGRHLTSVPPDRVRIRTR' A
#
# COMPACT_ATOMS: atom_id res chain seq x y z
N MET A 1 -9.91 15.94 19.50
CA MET A 1 -8.44 15.80 19.67
C MET A 1 -8.01 14.61 18.83
N THR A 2 -7.21 14.81 17.79
CA THR A 2 -6.73 13.70 16.95
C THR A 2 -5.50 13.10 17.62
N VAL A 3 -5.59 11.87 18.09
CA VAL A 3 -4.43 11.17 18.67
C VAL A 3 -3.47 10.83 17.53
N PRO A 4 -2.17 11.15 17.64
CA PRO A 4 -1.19 10.79 16.63
C PRO A 4 -1.03 9.27 16.58
N ILE A 5 -1.19 8.68 15.40
CA ILE A 5 -0.93 7.26 15.15
C ILE A 5 0.58 7.02 15.23
N ARG A 6 1.01 6.05 16.03
CA ARG A 6 2.41 5.66 16.18
C ARG A 6 2.69 4.39 15.38
N LEU A 7 3.85 4.38 14.73
CA LEU A 7 4.39 3.17 14.10
C LEU A 7 4.99 2.27 15.20
N LEU A 8 4.46 1.06 15.32
CA LEU A 8 4.92 0.05 16.27
C LEU A 8 6.01 -0.84 15.67
N ASP A 9 5.87 -1.22 14.40
CA ASP A 9 6.82 -2.09 13.70
C ASP A 9 6.80 -1.84 12.18
N GLU A 10 7.93 -2.07 11.51
CA GLU A 10 8.07 -1.93 10.06
C GLU A 10 8.98 -3.02 9.47
N ARG A 11 8.47 -3.75 8.48
CA ARG A 11 9.21 -4.75 7.71
C ARG A 11 9.46 -4.22 6.31
N ARG A 12 10.66 -3.68 6.09
CA ARG A 12 11.05 -3.08 4.80
C ARG A 12 11.44 -4.14 3.78
N PHE A 13 11.19 -3.82 2.51
CA PHE A 13 11.67 -4.56 1.35
C PHE A 13 12.61 -3.65 0.54
N ASP A 14 13.85 -4.09 0.39
CA ASP A 14 14.85 -3.48 -0.46
C ASP A 14 15.55 -4.59 -1.26
N PRO A 15 15.29 -4.73 -2.57
CA PRO A 15 14.50 -3.83 -3.41
C PRO A 15 12.98 -3.91 -3.14
N PRO A 16 12.20 -2.88 -3.53
CA PRO A 16 10.73 -2.92 -3.47
C PRO A 16 10.17 -4.09 -4.26
N ARG A 17 9.07 -4.68 -3.77
CA ARG A 17 8.41 -5.82 -4.43
C ARG A 17 7.43 -5.35 -5.49
N ASP A 18 7.42 -6.00 -6.63
CA ASP A 18 6.35 -5.85 -7.63
C ASP A 18 5.04 -6.40 -7.07
N VAL A 19 4.02 -5.55 -6.99
CA VAL A 19 2.70 -5.90 -6.46
C VAL A 19 1.58 -5.37 -7.35
N GLU A 20 0.38 -5.88 -7.11
CA GLU A 20 -0.85 -5.24 -7.56
C GLU A 20 -1.62 -4.74 -6.34
N VAL A 21 -2.21 -3.55 -6.48
CA VAL A 21 -3.00 -2.88 -5.44
C VAL A 21 -4.44 -2.76 -5.90
N HIS A 22 -5.38 -3.18 -5.06
CA HIS A 22 -6.80 -3.07 -5.35
C HIS A 22 -7.32 -1.66 -5.00
N ASN A 23 -7.72 -0.90 -6.03
CA ASN A 23 -8.37 0.39 -5.88
C ASN A 23 -9.48 0.58 -6.93
N ASP A 24 -10.61 1.13 -6.51
CA ASP A 24 -11.81 1.36 -7.34
C ASP A 24 -12.25 0.12 -8.14
N GLY A 25 -12.27 -1.04 -7.49
CA GLY A 25 -12.71 -2.31 -8.09
C GLY A 25 -11.72 -2.93 -9.09
N ARG A 26 -10.52 -2.35 -9.25
CA ARG A 26 -9.50 -2.83 -10.17
C ARG A 26 -8.16 -3.04 -9.47
N TRP A 27 -7.37 -3.96 -9.99
CA TRP A 27 -5.98 -4.17 -9.59
C TRP A 27 -5.04 -3.33 -10.45
N TRP A 28 -4.19 -2.55 -9.79
CA TRP A 28 -3.23 -1.65 -10.42
C TRP A 28 -1.81 -2.06 -10.09
N SER A 29 -0.93 -2.09 -11.09
CA SER A 29 0.49 -2.39 -10.86
C SER A 29 1.15 -1.31 -9.99
N GLY A 30 1.90 -1.76 -9.00
CA GLY A 30 2.61 -0.91 -8.05
C GLY A 30 3.82 -1.60 -7.44
N HIS A 31 4.44 -0.90 -6.50
CA HIS A 31 5.58 -1.38 -5.75
C HIS A 31 5.27 -1.30 -4.26
N GLN A 32 5.66 -2.34 -3.52
CA GLN A 32 5.58 -2.36 -2.07
C GLN A 32 6.96 -2.16 -1.46
N THR A 33 7.07 -1.20 -0.55
CA THR A 33 8.32 -0.89 0.15
C THR A 33 8.37 -1.44 1.57
N ALA A 34 7.22 -1.67 2.21
CA ALA A 34 7.18 -2.24 3.56
C ALA A 34 5.83 -2.86 3.93
N TRP A 35 5.83 -3.62 5.02
CA TRP A 35 4.68 -3.75 5.92
C TRP A 35 4.86 -2.83 7.12
N ARG A 36 3.79 -2.17 7.57
CA ARG A 36 3.76 -1.30 8.76
C ARG A 36 2.68 -1.75 9.71
N LEU A 37 3.01 -1.81 11.00
CA LEU A 37 2.06 -2.02 12.08
C LEU A 37 1.97 -0.72 12.88
N CYS A 38 0.76 -0.20 13.03
CA CYS A 38 0.49 1.01 13.81
C CYS A 38 -0.33 0.68 15.05
N ASP A 39 -0.40 1.60 16.00
CA ASP A 39 -1.22 1.51 17.22
C ASP A 39 -2.71 1.84 17.00
N ASP A 40 -3.13 1.94 15.74
CA ASP A 40 -4.49 2.30 15.32
C ASP A 40 -5.49 1.12 15.37
N GLY A 41 -5.03 -0.09 15.71
CA GLY A 41 -5.85 -1.29 15.81
C GLY A 41 -6.21 -1.94 14.47
N PHE A 42 -5.74 -1.41 13.33
CA PHE A 42 -6.03 -1.98 12.00
C PHE A 42 -5.05 -3.08 11.58
N GLY A 43 -4.07 -3.41 12.41
CA GLY A 43 -3.08 -4.43 12.14
C GLY A 43 -2.07 -4.02 11.06
N TRP A 44 -1.49 -5.03 10.39
CA TRP A 44 -0.46 -4.81 9.38
C TRP A 44 -1.03 -4.20 8.09
N ARG A 45 -0.40 -3.14 7.59
CA ARG A 45 -0.71 -2.51 6.30
C ARG A 45 0.50 -2.46 5.38
N ALA A 46 0.28 -2.68 4.09
CA ALA A 46 1.32 -2.61 3.08
C ALA A 46 1.54 -1.16 2.65
N ALA A 47 2.75 -0.63 2.82
CA ALA A 47 3.16 0.64 2.25
C ALA A 47 3.46 0.44 0.76
N VAL A 48 2.65 1.06 -0.09
CA VAL A 48 2.66 0.85 -1.54
C VAL A 48 2.64 2.16 -2.32
N THR A 49 3.25 2.13 -3.51
CA THR A 49 3.13 3.17 -4.53
C THR A 49 2.58 2.55 -5.81
N TRP A 50 1.48 3.07 -6.36
CA TRP A 50 0.92 2.59 -7.63
C TRP A 50 0.48 3.75 -8.52
N ARG A 51 0.24 3.44 -9.80
CA ARG A 51 -0.35 4.38 -10.75
C ARG A 51 -1.75 3.92 -11.13
N GLN A 52 -2.69 4.84 -11.11
CA GLN A 52 -4.07 4.63 -11.52
C GLN A 52 -4.40 5.53 -12.69
N LEU A 53 -5.16 5.01 -13.66
CA LEU A 53 -5.71 5.81 -14.75
C LEU A 53 -7.11 6.30 -14.35
N HIS A 54 -7.30 7.60 -14.41
CA HIS A 54 -8.58 8.28 -14.27
C HIS A 54 -8.98 8.94 -15.60
N ASP A 55 -10.22 9.45 -15.68
CA ASP A 55 -10.72 10.16 -16.87
C ASP A 55 -9.91 11.42 -17.20
N TYR A 56 -9.30 12.04 -16.19
CA TYR A 56 -8.40 13.18 -16.33
C TYR A 56 -6.91 12.80 -16.46
N GLY A 57 -6.58 11.50 -16.58
CA GLY A 57 -5.23 10.99 -16.80
C GLY A 57 -4.65 10.18 -15.63
N TRP A 58 -3.33 9.98 -15.66
CA TRP A 58 -2.63 9.12 -14.69
C TRP A 58 -2.41 9.83 -13.34
N GLY A 59 -2.86 9.21 -12.26
CA GLY A 59 -2.57 9.58 -10.88
C GLY A 59 -1.54 8.63 -10.24
N ARG A 60 -0.62 9.18 -9.43
CA ARG A 60 0.28 8.39 -8.57
C ARG A 60 -0.23 8.41 -7.14
N HIS A 61 -0.40 7.24 -6.55
CA HIS A 61 -0.84 7.08 -5.17
C HIS A 61 0.29 6.53 -4.31
N LEU A 62 0.44 7.08 -3.11
CA LEU A 62 1.33 6.61 -2.06
C LEU A 62 0.50 6.46 -0.79
N THR A 63 0.24 5.23 -0.33
CA THR A 63 -0.55 4.99 0.88
C THR A 63 -0.30 3.61 1.48
N SER A 64 -0.97 3.33 2.60
CA SER A 64 -0.92 2.06 3.32
C SER A 64 -2.26 1.32 3.21
N VAL A 65 -2.26 0.18 2.53
CA VAL A 65 -3.46 -0.63 2.29
C VAL A 65 -3.50 -1.88 3.17
N PRO A 66 -4.70 -2.37 3.56
CA PRO A 66 -4.84 -3.66 4.23
C PRO A 66 -4.29 -4.84 3.40
N PRO A 67 -3.97 -5.98 4.03
CA PRO A 67 -3.35 -7.12 3.35
C PRO A 67 -4.19 -7.70 2.20
N ASP A 68 -5.51 -7.66 2.30
CA ASP A 68 -6.46 -8.13 1.29
C ASP A 68 -6.47 -7.27 0.01
N ARG A 69 -5.95 -6.04 0.07
CA ARG A 69 -5.87 -5.11 -1.07
C ARG A 69 -4.51 -5.10 -1.77
N VAL A 70 -3.60 -5.98 -1.40
CA VAL A 70 -2.29 -6.10 -2.04
C VAL A 70 -2.00 -7.57 -2.35
N ARG A 71 -1.47 -7.83 -3.54
CA ARG A 71 -0.99 -9.16 -3.90
C ARG A 71 0.33 -9.08 -4.65
N ILE A 72 1.15 -10.12 -4.54
CA ILE A 72 2.38 -10.21 -5.31
C ILE A 72 2.03 -10.31 -6.79
N ARG A 73 2.72 -9.52 -7.63
CA ARG A 73 2.57 -9.65 -9.07
C ARG A 73 3.44 -10.80 -9.53
N THR A 74 2.82 -11.93 -9.83
CA THR A 74 3.52 -13.06 -10.47
C THR A 74 3.83 -12.66 -11.92
N ARG A 75 5.09 -12.85 -12.34
CA ARG A 75 5.52 -12.61 -13.73
C ARG A 75 4.97 -13.66 -14.67
#